data_AF-A0AAW0ZIA7-F1
#
_entry.id   AF-A0AAW0ZIA7-F1
#
_cell.length_a   1.000
_cell.length_b   1.000
_cell.length_c   1.000
_cell.angle_alpha   90.00
_cell.angle_beta   90.00
_cell.angle_gamma   90.00
#
_symmetry.space_group_name_H-M   'P 1'
#
loop_
_entity.id
_entity.type
_entity.pdbx_description
1 polymer ?
#
loop_
_entity_poly.entity_id
_entity_poly.type
_entity_poly.pdbx_seq_one_letter_code
_entity_poly.pdbx_strand_id
1 'polypeptide(L)'
;MPDNKEEEKPVVAKTATDLQRLKLQKLMKNPEKPIILPERPKAKNTPTVPEFVRNVMGSSAGAGSGEFHVYRHLRRKEYARQKFIQEKGHKELLDEEYHRKIEENKRAAEEITAKKRAKRLKKKQKWKQKKKMKTANIGEHSKNENSNSDEEDSDGQEISDKNDNEIQISDKDDNVFNNEVKDTPSSKDIDKNQSNSPVNTK
;
A
#
# COMPACT_ATOMS: atom_id res chain seq x y z
N MET A 1 12.00 0.57 57.08
CA MET A 1 10.70 1.24 56.93
C MET A 1 9.80 0.29 56.18
N PRO A 2 8.61 -0.07 56.68
CA PRO A 2 7.71 -0.96 55.97
C PRO A 2 7.11 -0.22 54.78
N ASP A 3 7.29 -0.77 53.57
CA ASP A 3 6.63 -0.30 52.37
C ASP A 3 5.12 -0.52 52.54
N ASN A 4 4.38 0.58 52.77
CA ASN A 4 2.94 0.57 52.92
C ASN A 4 2.32 0.23 51.56
N LYS A 5 2.14 -1.07 51.28
CA LYS A 5 1.45 -1.55 50.09
C LYS A 5 -0.05 -1.34 50.30
N GLU A 6 -0.50 -0.10 50.09
CA GLU A 6 -1.92 0.21 50.01
C GLU A 6 -2.53 -0.59 48.85
N GLU A 7 -3.42 -1.52 49.19
CA GLU A 7 -4.15 -2.33 48.22
C GLU A 7 -5.18 -1.45 47.51
N GLU A 8 -4.77 -0.92 46.35
CA GLU A 8 -5.65 -0.13 45.48
C GLU A 8 -6.84 -0.98 45.01
N LYS A 9 -8.06 -0.54 45.31
CA LYS A 9 -9.31 -1.19 44.88
C LYS A 9 -9.38 -1.23 43.35
N PRO A 10 -9.94 -2.29 42.75
CA PRO A 10 -10.04 -2.39 41.29
C PRO A 10 -10.94 -1.29 40.74
N VAL A 11 -10.36 -0.33 40.02
CA VAL A 11 -11.08 0.75 39.35
C VAL A 11 -11.39 0.35 37.92
N VAL A 12 -12.68 0.34 37.56
CA VAL A 12 -13.15 0.13 36.18
C VAL A 12 -13.14 1.46 35.45
N ALA A 13 -12.42 1.53 34.33
CA ALA A 13 -12.39 2.72 33.48
C ALA A 13 -13.76 2.96 32.82
N LYS A 14 -14.27 4.20 32.89
CA LYS A 14 -15.54 4.58 32.25
C LYS A 14 -15.31 5.39 30.97
N THR A 15 -14.23 6.17 30.91
CA THR A 15 -13.86 7.00 29.76
C THR A 15 -12.51 6.58 29.18
N ALA A 16 -12.24 6.91 27.91
CA ALA A 16 -10.95 6.64 27.26
C ALA A 16 -9.76 7.30 27.99
N THR A 17 -10.00 8.48 28.58
CA THR A 17 -9.04 9.21 29.42
C THR A 17 -8.71 8.43 30.70
N ASP A 18 -9.69 7.79 31.34
CA ASP A 18 -9.48 6.98 32.54
C ASP A 18 -8.59 5.77 32.23
N LEU A 19 -8.80 5.13 31.07
CA LEU A 19 -7.98 4.01 30.61
C LEU A 19 -6.52 4.44 30.41
N GLN A 20 -6.31 5.59 29.77
CA GLN A 20 -4.97 6.17 29.59
C GLN A 20 -4.33 6.53 30.94
N ARG A 21 -5.09 7.15 31.85
CA ARG A 21 -4.65 7.49 33.21
C ARG A 21 -4.21 6.24 33.98
N LEU A 22 -4.98 5.14 33.93
CA LEU A 22 -4.61 3.88 34.58
C LEU A 22 -3.33 3.27 33.98
N LYS A 23 -3.18 3.30 32.65
CA LYS A 23 -1.94 2.85 31.97
C LYS A 23 -0.73 3.69 32.39
N LEU A 24 -0.92 5.01 32.49
CA LEU A 24 0.11 5.96 32.87
C LEU A 24 0.51 5.78 34.34
N GLN A 25 -0.46 5.63 35.26
CA GLN A 25 -0.19 5.32 36.67
C GLN A 25 0.61 4.01 36.81
N LYS A 26 0.26 2.97 36.05
CA LYS A 26 1.00 1.70 36.03
C LYS A 26 2.44 1.87 35.53
N LEU A 27 2.66 2.74 34.55
CA LEU A 27 3.98 3.03 33.99
C LEU A 27 4.84 3.83 34.97
N MET A 28 4.26 4.87 35.59
CA MET A 28 4.93 5.74 36.56
C MET A 28 5.21 5.06 37.90
N LYS A 29 4.54 3.96 38.23
CA LYS A 29 4.83 3.16 39.43
C LYS A 29 6.27 2.64 39.46
N ASN A 30 6.89 2.41 38.30
CA ASN A 30 8.27 1.94 38.18
C ASN A 30 9.00 2.67 37.03
N PRO A 31 9.48 3.91 37.24
CA PRO A 31 10.07 4.72 36.17
C PRO A 31 11.43 4.18 35.68
N GLU A 32 12.18 3.49 36.54
CA GLU A 32 13.51 2.93 36.21
C GLU A 32 13.44 1.68 35.32
N LYS A 33 12.26 1.07 35.15
CA LYS A 33 12.11 -0.13 34.33
C LYS A 33 12.03 0.25 32.85
N PRO A 34 12.98 -0.18 31.99
CA PRO A 34 12.91 0.11 30.57
C PRO A 34 11.67 -0.53 29.94
N ILE A 35 10.98 0.25 29.11
CA ILE A 35 9.77 -0.17 28.41
C ILE A 35 10.17 -0.78 27.06
N ILE A 36 9.87 -2.05 26.85
CA ILE A 36 10.08 -2.71 25.56
C ILE A 36 8.84 -2.48 24.70
N LEU A 37 8.98 -1.62 23.68
CA LEU A 37 7.94 -1.44 22.67
C LEU A 37 7.90 -2.69 21.78
N PRO A 38 6.71 -3.24 21.50
CA PRO A 38 6.60 -4.37 20.59
C PRO A 38 7.03 -3.95 19.18
N GLU A 39 7.92 -4.74 18.58
CA GLU A 39 8.27 -4.59 17.17
C GLU A 39 7.05 -4.89 16.28
N ARG A 40 7.02 -4.31 15.07
CA ARG A 40 5.98 -4.59 14.08
C ARG A 40 5.90 -6.12 13.85
N PRO A 41 4.69 -6.71 13.79
CA PRO A 41 4.57 -8.14 13.52
C PRO A 41 5.21 -8.47 12.18
N LYS A 42 6.08 -9.49 12.18
CA LYS A 42 6.72 -9.99 10.96
C LYS A 42 5.67 -10.60 10.04
N ALA A 43 5.86 -10.44 8.74
CA ALA A 43 5.01 -11.10 7.76
C ALA A 43 5.04 -12.61 7.99
N LYS A 44 3.88 -13.27 7.85
CA LYS A 44 3.81 -14.73 7.90
C LYS A 44 4.64 -15.27 6.75
N ASN A 45 5.56 -16.17 7.03
CA ASN A 45 6.38 -16.83 6.02
C ASN A 45 6.01 -18.31 5.95
N THR A 46 6.20 -18.91 4.78
CA THR A 46 6.10 -20.36 4.62
C THR A 46 7.26 -21.01 5.37
N PRO A 47 7.04 -22.16 6.03
CA PRO A 47 8.12 -22.85 6.72
C PRO A 47 9.17 -23.30 5.70
N THR A 48 10.44 -23.04 6.02
CA THR A 48 11.56 -23.50 5.18
C THR A 48 11.58 -25.02 5.11
N VAL A 49 11.89 -25.55 3.93
CA VAL A 49 12.01 -27.00 3.71
C VAL A 49 13.37 -27.46 4.25
N PRO A 50 13.43 -28.50 5.10
CA PRO A 50 14.71 -29.05 5.54
C PRO A 50 15.54 -29.56 4.36
N GLU A 51 16.84 -29.28 4.34
CA GLU A 51 17.75 -29.68 3.27
C GLU A 51 17.88 -31.21 3.16
N PHE A 52 18.04 -31.90 4.29
CA PHE A 52 18.20 -33.35 4.34
C PHE A 52 17.10 -34.02 5.13
N VAL A 53 16.42 -34.98 4.51
CA VAL A 53 15.54 -35.93 5.19
C VAL A 53 16.35 -37.16 5.54
N ARG A 54 16.52 -37.43 6.85
CA ARG A 54 17.36 -38.54 7.34
C ARG A 54 16.66 -39.90 7.32
N ASN A 55 15.33 -39.91 7.36
CA ASN A 55 14.53 -41.12 7.57
C ASN A 55 13.84 -41.58 6.28
N VAL A 56 14.55 -41.51 5.15
CA VAL A 56 14.01 -41.94 3.86
C VAL A 56 14.15 -43.45 3.76
N MET A 57 13.02 -44.15 3.64
CA MET A 57 13.00 -45.58 3.37
C MET A 57 13.32 -45.85 1.89
N GLY A 58 13.91 -47.00 1.57
CA GLY A 58 14.35 -47.33 0.20
C GLY A 58 13.20 -47.30 -0.83
N SER A 59 13.51 -46.97 -2.08
CA SER A 59 12.51 -46.70 -3.13
C SER A 59 11.59 -47.88 -3.46
N SER A 60 12.03 -49.11 -3.21
CA SER A 60 11.26 -50.34 -3.42
C SER A 60 10.57 -50.85 -2.15
N ALA A 61 10.70 -50.15 -1.02
CA ALA A 61 10.05 -50.56 0.21
C ALA A 61 8.54 -50.30 0.16
N GLY A 62 7.76 -51.17 0.81
CA GLY A 62 6.30 -51.02 0.89
C GLY A 62 5.86 -49.84 1.76
N ALA A 63 4.58 -49.48 1.68
CA ALA A 63 4.01 -48.40 2.49
C ALA A 63 4.00 -48.79 3.98
N GLY A 64 4.68 -47.98 4.80
CA GLY A 64 4.68 -48.14 6.26
C GLY A 64 3.43 -47.53 6.91
N SER A 65 3.14 -47.88 8.16
CA SER A 65 1.99 -47.36 8.92
C SER A 65 2.03 -45.84 9.16
N GLY A 66 3.22 -45.24 9.18
CA GLY A 66 3.42 -43.80 9.34
C GLY A 66 3.33 -42.97 8.06
N GLU A 67 3.37 -43.61 6.88
CA GLU A 67 3.49 -42.92 5.59
C GLU A 67 2.26 -42.04 5.30
N PHE A 68 1.08 -42.50 5.70
CA PHE A 68 -0.16 -41.71 5.57
C PHE A 68 -0.07 -40.36 6.31
N HIS A 69 0.49 -40.35 7.52
CA HIS A 69 0.63 -39.12 8.29
C HIS A 69 1.69 -38.20 7.69
N VAL A 70 2.78 -38.76 7.16
CA VAL A 70 3.81 -37.99 6.44
C VAL A 70 3.18 -37.26 5.24
N TYR A 71 2.47 -37.98 4.36
CA TYR A 71 1.77 -37.38 3.23
C TYR A 71 0.76 -36.30 3.67
N ARG A 72 -0.07 -36.59 4.68
CA ARG A 72 -1.06 -35.64 5.20
C ARG A 72 -0.41 -34.34 5.70
N HIS A 73 0.73 -34.41 6.39
CA HIS A 73 1.47 -33.23 6.85
C HIS A 73 2.13 -32.50 5.68
N LEU A 74 2.73 -33.22 4.74
CA LEU A 74 3.35 -32.65 3.55
C LEU A 74 2.33 -31.91 2.67
N ARG A 75 1.17 -32.52 2.41
CA ARG A 75 0.08 -31.91 1.64
C ARG A 75 -0.44 -30.64 2.29
N ARG A 76 -0.62 -30.61 3.61
CA ARG A 76 -1.01 -29.38 4.33
C ARG A 76 0.04 -28.29 4.21
N LYS A 77 1.32 -28.63 4.35
CA LYS A 77 2.42 -27.67 4.17
C LYS A 77 2.43 -27.11 2.74
N GLU A 78 2.25 -27.98 1.75
CA GLU A 78 2.25 -27.58 0.35
C GLU A 78 1.04 -26.71 0.00
N TYR A 79 -0.16 -27.04 0.47
CA TYR A 79 -1.35 -26.20 0.26
C TYR A 79 -1.24 -24.84 0.95
N ALA A 80 -0.71 -24.82 2.18
CA ALA A 80 -0.42 -23.56 2.86
C ALA A 80 0.62 -22.72 2.08
N ARG A 81 1.63 -23.37 1.49
CA ARG A 81 2.66 -22.73 0.67
C ARG A 81 2.08 -22.16 -0.63
N GLN A 82 1.29 -22.95 -1.36
CA GLN A 82 0.64 -22.52 -2.60
C GLN A 82 -0.33 -21.37 -2.36
N LYS A 83 -1.18 -21.48 -1.32
CA LYS A 83 -2.09 -20.42 -0.92
C LYS A 83 -1.36 -19.13 -0.57
N PHE A 84 -0.27 -19.22 0.19
CA PHE A 84 0.55 -18.05 0.53
C PHE A 84 1.15 -17.38 -0.72
N ILE A 85 1.65 -18.16 -1.68
CA ILE A 85 2.22 -17.62 -2.92
C ILE A 85 1.14 -16.91 -3.75
N GLN A 86 -0.04 -17.52 -3.89
CA GLN A 86 -1.16 -16.92 -4.61
C GLN A 86 -1.65 -15.63 -3.95
N GLU A 87 -1.86 -15.64 -2.63
CA GLU A 87 -2.28 -14.46 -1.87
C GLU A 87 -1.24 -13.33 -1.93
N LYS A 88 0.05 -13.68 -1.84
CA LYS A 88 1.14 -12.70 -1.94
C LYS A 88 1.18 -12.08 -3.34
N GLY A 89 1.12 -12.90 -4.40
CA GLY A 89 1.12 -12.40 -5.78
C GLY A 89 -0.07 -11.51 -6.08
N HIS A 90 -1.28 -11.91 -5.64
CA HIS A 90 -2.46 -11.08 -5.78
C HIS A 90 -2.34 -9.74 -5.06
N LYS A 91 -1.81 -9.75 -3.82
CA LYS A 91 -1.59 -8.52 -3.07
C LYS A 91 -0.57 -7.60 -3.75
N GLU A 92 0.53 -8.16 -4.24
CA GLU A 92 1.59 -7.40 -4.92
C GLU A 92 1.06 -6.72 -6.18
N LEU A 93 0.26 -7.41 -6.99
CA LEU A 93 -0.40 -6.83 -8.16
C LEU A 93 -1.32 -5.66 -7.78
N LEU A 94 -2.16 -5.82 -6.75
CA LEU A 94 -3.05 -4.75 -6.28
C LEU A 94 -2.27 -3.55 -5.73
N ASP A 95 -1.20 -3.80 -4.98
CA ASP A 95 -0.35 -2.74 -4.42
C ASP A 95 0.35 -1.98 -5.57
N GLU A 96 0.86 -2.67 -6.60
CA GLU A 96 1.46 -2.06 -7.80
C GLU A 96 0.47 -1.20 -8.58
N GLU A 97 -0.75 -1.69 -8.83
CA GLU A 97 -1.81 -0.93 -9.51
C GLU A 97 -2.20 0.32 -8.71
N TYR A 98 -2.30 0.18 -7.39
CA TYR A 98 -2.60 1.30 -6.50
C TYR A 98 -1.50 2.36 -6.56
N HIS A 99 -0.23 1.96 -6.49
CA HIS A 99 0.90 2.87 -6.59
C HIS A 99 0.95 3.56 -7.96
N ARG A 100 0.74 2.82 -9.05
CA ARG A 100 0.66 3.38 -10.40
C ARG A 100 -0.42 4.46 -10.48
N LYS A 101 -1.62 4.19 -9.97
CA LYS A 101 -2.74 5.15 -9.96
C LYS A 101 -2.42 6.41 -9.14
N ILE A 102 -1.74 6.28 -8.00
CA ILE A 102 -1.29 7.43 -7.21
C ILE A 102 -0.29 8.27 -8.00
N GLU A 103 0.69 7.66 -8.63
CA GLU A 103 1.73 8.35 -9.39
C GLU A 103 1.17 9.08 -10.60
N GLU A 104 0.25 8.46 -11.33
CA GLU A 104 -0.47 9.07 -12.45
C GLU A 104 -1.28 10.29 -12.00
N ASN A 105 -2.03 10.17 -10.90
CA ASN A 105 -2.79 11.28 -10.33
C ASN A 105 -1.88 12.42 -9.87
N LYS A 106 -0.74 12.08 -9.25
CA LYS A 106 0.26 13.06 -8.81
C LYS A 106 0.87 13.79 -10.01
N ARG A 107 1.24 13.07 -11.07
CA ARG A 107 1.79 13.65 -12.30
C ARG A 107 0.76 14.57 -12.97
N ALA A 108 -0.49 14.14 -13.11
CA ALA A 108 -1.56 14.96 -13.70
C ALA A 108 -1.78 16.26 -12.89
N ALA A 109 -1.81 16.16 -11.56
CA ALA A 109 -1.94 17.33 -10.69
C ALA A 109 -0.73 18.29 -10.79
N GLU A 110 0.49 17.74 -10.90
CA GLU A 110 1.72 18.50 -11.08
C GLU A 110 1.74 19.22 -12.44
N GLU A 111 1.32 18.57 -13.53
CA GLU A 111 1.25 19.15 -14.86
C GLU A 111 0.27 20.34 -14.91
N ILE A 112 -0.93 20.16 -14.34
CA ILE A 112 -1.93 21.23 -14.24
C ILE A 112 -1.38 22.40 -13.41
N THR A 113 -0.75 22.09 -12.27
CA THR A 113 -0.18 23.10 -11.37
C THR A 113 1.00 23.82 -12.01
N ALA A 114 1.88 23.11 -12.74
CA ALA A 114 3.02 23.67 -13.46
C ALA A 114 2.56 24.59 -14.59
N LYS A 115 1.56 24.20 -15.37
CA LYS A 115 0.96 25.04 -16.43
C LYS A 115 0.39 26.33 -15.84
N LYS A 116 -0.39 26.25 -14.75
CA LYS A 116 -0.94 27.42 -14.05
C LYS A 116 0.16 28.31 -13.44
N ARG A 117 1.19 27.71 -12.81
CA ARG A 117 2.35 28.42 -12.25
C ARG A 117 3.15 29.15 -13.33
N ALA A 118 3.39 28.51 -14.48
CA ALA A 118 4.09 29.12 -15.62
C ALA A 118 3.32 30.33 -16.18
N LYS A 119 1.98 30.23 -16.31
CA LYS A 119 1.14 31.38 -16.71
C LYS A 119 1.29 32.56 -15.72
N ARG A 120 1.21 32.30 -14.40
CA ARG A 120 1.38 33.34 -13.36
C ARG A 120 2.78 33.97 -13.37
N LEU A 121 3.83 33.17 -13.53
CA LEU A 121 5.21 33.65 -13.61
C LEU A 121 5.44 34.56 -14.84
N LYS A 122 4.92 34.16 -16.01
CA LYS A 122 4.96 35.00 -17.22
C LYS A 122 4.23 36.34 -16.99
N LYS A 123 3.05 36.34 -16.37
CA LYS A 123 2.31 37.58 -16.01
C LYS A 123 3.12 38.46 -15.05
N LYS A 124 3.72 37.86 -14.01
CA LYS A 124 4.58 38.56 -13.03
C LYS A 124 5.82 39.18 -13.68
N GLN A 125 6.47 38.46 -14.59
CA GLN A 125 7.63 38.97 -15.35
C GLN A 125 7.24 40.16 -16.24
N LYS A 126 6.14 40.05 -17.00
CA LYS A 126 5.62 41.16 -17.82
C LYS A 126 5.28 42.39 -16.97
N TRP A 127 4.64 42.21 -15.82
CA TRP A 127 4.33 43.31 -14.90
C TRP A 127 5.60 43.99 -14.36
N LYS A 128 6.60 43.20 -13.93
CA LYS A 128 7.90 43.74 -13.50
C LYS A 128 8.61 44.51 -14.61
N GLN A 129 8.59 44.02 -15.85
CA GLN A 129 9.17 44.72 -17.00
C GLN A 129 8.45 46.06 -17.25
N LYS A 130 7.12 46.08 -17.25
CA LYS A 130 6.33 47.32 -17.37
C LYS A 130 6.66 48.32 -16.25
N LYS A 131 6.77 47.86 -14.99
CA LYS A 131 7.15 48.72 -13.86
C LYS A 131 8.55 49.31 -14.05
N LYS A 132 9.53 48.51 -14.47
CA LYS A 132 10.90 48.97 -14.77
C LYS A 132 10.94 50.01 -15.89
N MET A 133 10.18 49.82 -16.97
CA MET A 133 10.11 50.79 -18.07
C MET A 133 9.45 52.11 -17.62
N LYS A 134 8.43 52.06 -16.76
CA LYS A 134 7.83 53.26 -16.17
C LYS A 134 8.82 54.01 -15.26
N THR A 135 9.54 53.29 -14.38
CA THR A 135 10.54 53.91 -13.50
C THR A 135 11.76 54.44 -14.25
N ALA A 136 12.16 53.83 -15.36
CA ALA A 136 13.25 54.32 -16.20
C ALA A 136 12.87 55.61 -16.96
N ASN A 137 11.62 55.71 -17.45
CA ASN A 137 11.12 56.95 -18.06
C ASN A 137 10.91 58.09 -17.04
N ILE A 138 10.66 57.76 -15.77
CA ILE A 138 10.56 58.76 -14.68
C ILE A 138 11.94 59.19 -14.16
N GLY A 139 13.01 58.45 -14.46
CA GLY A 139 14.38 58.76 -14.05
C GLY A 139 14.99 60.01 -14.70
N GLU A 140 14.39 60.57 -15.76
CA GLU A 140 14.81 61.84 -16.37
C GLU A 140 14.00 63.05 -15.90
N HIS A 141 12.90 62.88 -15.16
CA HIS A 141 12.12 64.00 -14.64
C HIS A 141 11.68 63.75 -13.18
N SER A 142 12.35 64.47 -12.28
CA SER A 142 11.90 64.83 -10.93
C SER A 142 12.17 63.85 -9.78
N LYS A 143 13.11 64.26 -8.92
CA LYS A 143 13.06 64.07 -7.47
C LYS A 143 11.85 64.86 -6.93
N ASN A 144 10.73 64.21 -6.59
CA ASN A 144 10.03 64.43 -5.31
C ASN A 144 8.71 63.63 -5.22
N GLU A 145 8.47 63.21 -3.97
CA GLU A 145 7.17 63.01 -3.32
C GLU A 145 6.34 61.74 -3.61
N ASN A 146 6.37 60.87 -2.60
CA ASN A 146 5.25 60.11 -2.05
C ASN A 146 4.11 59.78 -3.01
N SER A 147 4.19 58.59 -3.61
CA SER A 147 3.01 57.93 -4.18
C SER A 147 2.77 56.63 -3.43
N ASN A 148 1.97 56.77 -2.36
CA ASN A 148 1.15 55.68 -1.86
C ASN A 148 0.16 55.35 -2.98
N SER A 149 0.48 54.35 -3.79
CA SER A 149 -0.44 53.83 -4.80
C SER A 149 -1.06 52.58 -4.20
N ASP A 150 -2.22 52.78 -3.59
CA ASP A 150 -3.15 51.70 -3.24
C ASP A 150 -3.34 50.79 -4.46
N GLU A 151 -3.06 49.51 -4.24
CA GLU A 151 -3.16 48.44 -5.22
C GLU A 151 -4.56 47.84 -5.17
N GLU A 152 -5.59 48.51 -5.69
CA GLU A 152 -6.81 47.81 -6.13
C GLU A 152 -7.40 48.52 -7.35
N ASP A 153 -7.32 47.87 -8.52
CA ASP A 153 -8.52 47.75 -9.34
C ASP A 153 -8.45 46.51 -10.23
N SER A 154 -9.58 45.82 -10.19
CA SER A 154 -9.95 44.61 -10.88
C SER A 154 -10.24 44.93 -12.34
N ASP A 155 -9.60 44.22 -13.26
CA ASP A 155 -10.25 43.99 -14.55
C ASP A 155 -10.24 42.50 -14.89
N GLY A 156 -11.44 41.95 -14.80
CA GLY A 156 -11.81 40.60 -15.15
C GLY A 156 -11.85 40.47 -16.66
N GLN A 157 -10.77 39.92 -17.23
CA GLN A 157 -10.89 39.20 -18.48
C GLN A 157 -11.20 37.74 -18.18
N GLU A 158 -12.50 37.44 -18.20
CA GLU A 158 -13.01 36.13 -18.59
C GLU A 158 -12.33 35.73 -19.90
N ILE A 159 -11.34 34.84 -19.81
CA ILE A 159 -11.00 33.97 -20.93
C ILE A 159 -11.75 32.69 -20.64
N SER A 160 -12.93 32.62 -21.26
CA SER A 160 -13.70 31.42 -21.48
C SER A 160 -12.87 30.39 -22.25
N ASP A 161 -12.00 29.67 -21.55
CA ASP A 161 -11.52 28.38 -22.03
C ASP A 161 -12.58 27.34 -21.62
N LYS A 162 -13.71 27.35 -22.33
CA LYS A 162 -14.52 26.14 -22.54
C LYS A 162 -13.64 25.15 -23.28
N ASN A 163 -12.80 24.47 -22.53
CA ASN A 163 -12.33 23.13 -22.85
C ASN A 163 -12.40 22.40 -21.53
N ASP A 164 -13.64 22.05 -21.21
CA ASP A 164 -13.99 20.86 -20.45
C ASP A 164 -13.31 19.67 -21.13
N ASN A 165 -12.01 19.51 -20.92
CA ASN A 165 -11.47 18.17 -20.84
C ASN A 165 -11.88 17.69 -19.46
N GLU A 166 -13.17 17.32 -19.37
CA GLU A 166 -13.58 16.22 -18.52
C GLU A 166 -12.53 15.14 -18.72
N ILE A 167 -11.66 14.97 -17.73
CA ILE A 167 -11.03 13.68 -17.55
C ILE A 167 -12.21 12.81 -17.15
N GLN A 168 -12.84 12.20 -18.15
CA GLN A 168 -13.58 10.97 -17.96
C GLN A 168 -12.59 10.03 -17.31
N ILE A 169 -12.65 9.97 -15.97
CA ILE A 169 -12.25 8.78 -15.24
C ILE A 169 -13.26 7.76 -15.76
N SER A 170 -12.92 7.12 -16.87
CA SER A 170 -13.65 5.96 -17.31
C SER A 170 -13.41 4.92 -16.23
N ASP A 171 -14.37 4.83 -15.31
CA ASP A 171 -14.63 3.65 -14.47
C ASP A 171 -15.07 2.49 -15.37
N LYS A 172 -14.29 2.22 -16.43
CA LYS A 172 -14.35 1.01 -17.21
C LYS A 172 -13.32 0.10 -16.59
N ASP A 173 -13.79 -0.72 -15.67
CA ASP A 173 -13.34 -2.10 -15.39
C ASP A 173 -13.62 -2.53 -13.94
N ASP A 174 -14.76 -2.13 -13.35
CA ASP A 174 -15.33 -2.81 -12.16
C ASP A 174 -16.14 -4.06 -12.53
N ASN A 175 -15.95 -4.61 -13.73
CA ASN A 175 -16.69 -5.77 -14.23
C ASN A 175 -15.78 -6.96 -14.58
N VAL A 176 -14.86 -7.30 -13.68
CA VAL A 176 -14.12 -8.57 -13.71
C VAL A 176 -14.12 -9.20 -12.31
N PHE A 177 -15.29 -9.49 -11.72
CA PHE A 177 -15.41 -10.55 -10.70
C PHE A 177 -16.86 -11.01 -10.47
N ASN A 178 -17.62 -11.23 -11.55
CA ASN A 178 -18.80 -12.09 -11.53
C ASN A 178 -18.68 -13.14 -12.64
N ASN A 179 -17.57 -13.88 -12.63
CA ASN A 179 -17.56 -15.22 -13.19
C ASN A 179 -17.79 -16.18 -12.03
N GLU A 180 -19.06 -16.58 -11.89
CA GLU A 180 -19.45 -17.81 -11.23
C GLU A 180 -18.43 -18.90 -11.58
N VAL A 181 -17.84 -19.49 -10.55
CA VAL A 181 -17.10 -20.75 -10.65
C VAL A 181 -18.11 -21.80 -11.10
N LYS A 182 -18.31 -21.91 -12.42
CA LYS A 182 -18.91 -23.09 -13.01
C LYS A 182 -17.94 -24.23 -12.75
N ASP A 183 -18.38 -25.15 -11.91
CA ASP A 183 -17.81 -26.46 -11.71
C ASP A 183 -17.25 -26.99 -13.04
N THR A 184 -15.95 -27.24 -13.08
CA THR A 184 -15.36 -28.08 -14.13
C THR A 184 -14.97 -29.42 -13.53
N PRO A 185 -15.12 -30.49 -14.33
CA PRO A 185 -15.55 -31.78 -13.84
C PRO A 185 -14.38 -32.61 -13.33
N SER A 186 -14.73 -33.52 -12.41
CA SER A 186 -14.04 -34.78 -12.13
C SER A 186 -13.08 -35.20 -13.25
N SER A 187 -11.77 -35.14 -12.96
CA SER A 187 -10.73 -35.82 -13.73
C SER A 187 -10.85 -37.34 -13.52
N LYS A 188 -11.83 -37.94 -14.19
CA LYS A 188 -11.79 -39.32 -14.64
C LYS A 188 -11.61 -39.23 -16.16
N ASP A 189 -10.73 -40.08 -16.68
CA ASP A 189 -10.52 -40.35 -18.10
C ASP A 189 -9.57 -39.39 -18.84
N ILE A 190 -8.27 -39.63 -18.65
CA ILE A 190 -7.29 -39.49 -19.74
C ILE A 190 -6.43 -40.77 -19.75
N ASP A 191 -6.56 -41.50 -20.87
CA ASP A 191 -5.69 -42.52 -21.44
C ASP A 191 -5.78 -43.99 -20.98
N LYS A 192 -6.90 -44.63 -21.35
CA LYS A 192 -6.85 -45.98 -21.97
C LYS A 192 -6.84 -45.80 -23.50
N ASN A 193 -5.66 -45.93 -24.12
CA ASN A 193 -5.44 -46.56 -25.43
C ASN A 193 -4.14 -46.05 -26.09
N GLN A 194 -3.01 -46.71 -25.80
CA GLN A 194 -2.03 -47.01 -26.83
C GLN A 194 -1.52 -48.45 -26.68
N SER A 195 -1.99 -49.28 -27.61
CA SER A 195 -1.29 -50.38 -28.29
C SER A 195 -0.49 -51.40 -27.46
N ASN A 196 -1.03 -52.63 -27.50
CA ASN A 196 -0.33 -53.90 -27.40
C ASN A 196 1.02 -53.92 -28.15
N SER A 197 2.06 -54.46 -27.51
CA SER A 197 3.10 -55.25 -28.18
C SER A 197 3.42 -56.47 -27.31
N PRO A 198 3.68 -57.66 -27.90
CA PRO A 198 3.66 -58.92 -27.18
C PRO A 198 4.97 -59.20 -26.44
N VAL A 199 4.81 -59.92 -25.33
CA VAL A 199 5.86 -60.52 -24.50
C VAL A 199 6.71 -61.47 -25.34
N ASN A 200 8.03 -61.28 -25.35
CA ASN A 200 8.99 -62.31 -25.72
C ASN A 200 9.79 -62.70 -24.48
N THR A 201 9.45 -63.86 -23.91
CA THR A 201 10.22 -64.56 -22.88
C THR A 201 11.48 -65.17 -23.50
N LYS A 202 12.57 -65.13 -22.75
CA LYS A 202 13.78 -65.94 -22.96
C LYS A 202 13.68 -67.21 -22.13
#